data_AF-A0A838QXD1-F1
#
_entry.id   AF-A0A838QXD1-F1
#
_cell.length_a   1.000
_cell.length_b   1.000
_cell.length_c   1.000
_cell.angle_alpha   90.00
_cell.angle_beta   90.00
_cell.angle_gamma   90.00
#
_symmetry.space_group_name_H-M   'P 1'
#
loop_
_entity.id
_entity.type
_entity.pdbx_description
1 polymer ?
#
loop_
_entity_poly.entity_id
_entity_poly.type
_entity_poly.pdbx_seq_one_letter_code
_entity_poly.pdbx_strand_id
1 'polypeptide(L)'
;MSDIVPAFAVVRPRATRAGSPDPRPIEDVVAELADQRPHGAVPLVGPPGSGKSTALAHLAAAFGDDERLIFLDEPAVEEIERHLADANAHPDALLIFSAPPTKARRAYEISLAPWGFDALIEYLLAEHHHACGSVIERLGPAARRLWSPRLATIVLDRFASNPEAHDVITELTAHVDAALPDAWFRQAVRVYCLTLLLKGSVSLDDVFLQQVHAECGDVVRPLLRHPTVQLPLAADRIAWTLST
;
A
#
# COMPACT_ATOMS: atom_id res chain seq x y z
N MET A 1 -2.62 19.89 2.96
CA MET A 1 -1.16 19.73 2.82
C MET A 1 -0.70 18.69 3.81
N SER A 2 -0.46 17.47 3.36
CA SER A 2 0.35 16.54 4.14
C SER A 2 1.78 16.79 3.71
N ASP A 3 2.49 17.66 4.44
CA ASP A 3 3.91 17.89 4.18
C ASP A 3 4.62 16.54 4.22
N ILE A 4 5.34 16.23 3.13
CA ILE A 4 6.14 15.01 3.07
C ILE A 4 7.32 15.23 4.00
N VAL A 5 7.34 14.48 5.09
CA VAL A 5 8.52 14.42 5.97
C VAL A 5 9.51 13.45 5.32
N PRO A 6 10.71 13.91 4.92
CA PRO A 6 11.71 13.04 4.31
C PRO A 6 12.10 11.90 5.26
N ALA A 7 12.00 10.66 4.80
CA ALA A 7 12.37 9.48 5.57
C ALA A 7 12.68 8.29 4.66
N PHE A 8 13.81 7.60 4.88
CA PHE A 8 14.11 6.37 4.16
C PHE A 8 13.14 5.25 4.57
N ALA A 9 12.50 4.63 3.58
CA ALA A 9 11.75 3.40 3.77
C ALA A 9 12.63 2.25 4.30
N VAL A 10 12.06 1.44 5.20
CA VAL A 10 12.70 0.21 5.74
C VAL A 10 13.12 -0.75 4.63
N VAL A 11 12.25 -0.90 3.62
CA VAL A 11 12.54 -1.63 2.38
C VAL A 11 12.55 -0.62 1.25
N ARG A 12 13.62 -0.62 0.46
CA ARG A 12 13.74 0.29 -0.68
C ARG A 12 12.58 0.08 -1.67
N PRO A 13 11.75 1.11 -1.94
CA PRO A 13 10.63 0.96 -2.85
C PRO A 13 11.14 0.65 -4.26
N ARG A 14 10.50 -0.31 -4.92
CA ARG A 14 10.80 -0.66 -6.31
C ARG A 14 9.64 -0.24 -7.19
N ALA A 15 9.96 0.19 -8.40
CA ALA A 15 8.96 0.66 -9.35
C ALA A 15 9.30 0.25 -10.78
N THR A 16 8.28 0.24 -11.62
CA THR A 16 8.39 0.11 -13.07
C THR A 16 7.95 1.40 -13.73
N ARG A 17 8.50 1.66 -14.92
CA ARG A 17 8.06 2.74 -15.81
C ARG A 17 7.23 2.14 -16.93
N ALA A 18 6.28 2.91 -17.48
CA ALA A 18 5.61 2.54 -18.73
C ALA A 18 6.63 2.08 -19.79
N GLY A 19 6.47 0.84 -20.28
CA GLY A 19 7.35 0.23 -21.28
C GLY A 19 8.54 -0.57 -20.73
N SER A 20 8.83 -0.51 -19.42
CA SER A 20 9.84 -1.37 -18.77
C SER A 20 9.19 -2.30 -17.75
N PRO A 21 9.19 -3.62 -17.97
CA PRO A 21 8.54 -4.56 -17.06
C PRO A 21 9.35 -4.87 -15.81
N ASP A 22 10.64 -4.54 -15.77
CA ASP A 22 11.55 -4.96 -14.70
C ASP A 22 11.56 -3.95 -13.55
N PRO A 23 11.11 -4.31 -12.33
CA PRO A 23 11.14 -3.43 -11.18
C PRO A 23 12.57 -3.07 -10.78
N ARG A 24 12.86 -1.78 -10.65
CA ARG A 24 14.13 -1.25 -10.16
C ARG A 24 13.91 -0.35 -8.94
N PRO A 25 14.96 -0.04 -8.14
CA PRO A 25 14.85 0.97 -7.10
C PRO A 25 14.23 2.26 -7.65
N ILE A 26 13.27 2.84 -6.91
CA ILE A 26 12.48 3.96 -7.39
C ILE A 26 13.35 5.21 -7.64
N GLU A 27 14.42 5.37 -6.87
CA GLU A 27 15.41 6.43 -7.02
C GLU A 27 16.08 6.39 -8.40
N ASP A 28 16.46 5.22 -8.90
CA ASP A 28 17.05 5.05 -10.23
C ASP A 28 16.05 5.43 -11.34
N VAL A 29 14.77 5.09 -11.13
CA VAL A 29 13.70 5.40 -12.09
C VAL A 29 13.44 6.90 -12.14
N VAL A 30 13.43 7.58 -10.99
CA VAL A 30 13.21 9.02 -10.90
C VAL A 30 14.42 9.80 -11.43
N ALA A 31 15.64 9.39 -11.11
CA ALA A 31 16.85 10.01 -11.64
C ALA A 31 16.90 9.94 -13.18
N GLU A 32 16.64 8.76 -13.76
CA GLU A 32 16.57 8.59 -15.22
C GLU A 32 15.49 9.46 -15.85
N LEU A 33 14.34 9.60 -15.19
CA LEU A 33 13.25 10.47 -15.66
C LEU A 33 13.64 11.94 -15.62
N ALA A 34 14.27 12.41 -14.55
CA ALA A 34 14.75 13.77 -14.41
C ALA A 34 15.76 14.14 -15.49
N ASP A 35 16.67 13.22 -15.83
CA ASP A 35 17.65 13.40 -16.91
C ASP A 35 17.00 13.46 -18.30
N GLN A 36 16.00 12.63 -18.56
CA GLN A 36 15.32 12.57 -19.87
C GLN A 36 14.26 13.67 -20.05
N ARG A 37 13.68 14.12 -18.94
CA ARG A 37 12.57 15.08 -18.87
C ARG A 37 12.73 15.93 -17.62
N PRO A 38 13.39 17.08 -17.73
CA PRO A 38 13.62 17.93 -16.56
C PRO A 38 12.34 18.60 -16.06
N HIS A 39 11.21 18.54 -16.77
CA HIS A 39 9.98 19.22 -16.38
C HIS A 39 8.71 18.39 -16.58
N GLY A 40 7.69 18.70 -15.76
CA GLY A 40 6.34 18.18 -15.87
C GLY A 40 5.86 17.47 -14.60
N ALA A 41 4.76 16.72 -14.70
CA ALA A 41 4.18 15.97 -13.58
C ALA A 41 4.10 14.48 -13.91
N VAL A 42 4.63 13.65 -13.01
CA VAL A 42 4.68 12.20 -13.13
C VAL A 42 3.94 11.57 -11.95
N PRO A 43 2.78 10.91 -12.20
CA PRO A 43 2.08 10.19 -11.15
C PRO A 43 2.86 8.95 -10.73
N LEU A 44 2.97 8.77 -9.42
CA LEU A 44 3.34 7.54 -8.73
C LEU A 44 2.07 6.78 -8.38
N VAL A 45 1.84 5.66 -9.06
CA VAL A 45 0.63 4.85 -8.89
C VAL A 45 0.92 3.54 -8.19
N GLY A 46 -0.14 3.00 -7.60
CA GLY A 46 -0.15 1.68 -7.01
C GLY A 46 -1.47 1.44 -6.30
N PRO A 47 -1.87 0.16 -6.12
CA PRO A 47 -3.08 -0.16 -5.38
C PRO A 47 -3.02 0.40 -3.94
N PRO A 48 -4.16 0.46 -3.22
CA PRO A 48 -4.15 0.75 -1.79
C PRO A 48 -3.11 -0.13 -1.07
N GLY A 49 -2.40 0.44 -0.09
CA GLY A 49 -1.35 -0.27 0.66
C GLY A 49 -0.07 -0.58 -0.13
N SER A 50 0.12 -0.02 -1.33
CA SER A 50 1.35 -0.20 -2.13
C SER A 50 2.56 0.58 -1.61
N GLY A 51 2.39 1.43 -0.58
CA GLY A 51 3.48 2.25 -0.03
C GLY A 51 3.76 3.55 -0.79
N LYS A 52 2.76 4.18 -1.45
CA LYS A 52 2.94 5.46 -2.17
C LYS A 52 3.52 6.57 -1.29
N SER A 53 2.88 6.85 -0.14
CA SER A 53 3.35 7.85 0.83
C SER A 53 4.77 7.55 1.30
N THR A 54 5.05 6.28 1.66
CA THR A 54 6.39 5.83 2.07
C THR A 54 7.42 6.00 0.95
N ALA A 55 7.04 5.73 -0.29
CA ALA A 55 7.93 5.88 -1.43
C ALA A 55 8.24 7.35 -1.74
N LEU A 56 7.26 8.25 -1.62
CA LEU A 56 7.52 9.68 -1.76
C LEU A 56 8.38 10.24 -0.63
N ALA A 57 8.15 9.82 0.62
CA ALA A 57 9.02 10.18 1.75
C ALA A 57 10.47 9.68 1.54
N HIS A 58 10.62 8.47 0.99
CA HIS A 58 11.92 7.90 0.64
C HIS A 58 12.61 8.71 -0.47
N LEU A 59 11.87 9.07 -1.53
CA LEU A 59 12.41 9.92 -2.60
C LEU A 59 12.80 11.30 -2.08
N ALA A 60 11.99 11.92 -1.23
CA ALA A 60 12.30 13.21 -0.61
C ALA A 60 13.58 13.13 0.25
N ALA A 61 13.84 12.00 0.92
CA ALA A 61 15.09 11.79 1.64
C ALA A 61 16.29 11.54 0.72
N ALA A 62 16.09 10.77 -0.36
CA ALA A 62 17.14 10.44 -1.32
C ALA A 62 17.58 11.64 -2.18
N PHE A 63 16.66 12.55 -2.47
CA PHE A 63 16.85 13.72 -3.32
C PHE A 63 16.72 15.05 -2.56
N GLY A 64 16.93 15.06 -1.24
CA GLY A 64 16.66 16.24 -0.40
C GLY A 64 17.42 17.52 -0.79
N ASP A 65 18.52 17.39 -1.53
CA ASP A 65 19.32 18.51 -2.02
C ASP A 65 18.99 18.92 -3.48
N ASP A 66 18.11 18.18 -4.19
CA ASP A 66 17.74 18.49 -5.57
C ASP A 66 16.42 19.27 -5.63
N GLU A 67 16.53 20.61 -5.62
CA GLU A 67 15.38 21.54 -5.68
C GLU A 67 14.54 21.40 -6.97
N ARG A 68 15.02 20.68 -7.98
CA ARG A 68 14.26 20.39 -9.21
C ARG A 68 13.22 19.30 -9.00
N LEU A 69 13.32 18.50 -7.94
CA LEU A 69 12.40 17.41 -7.67
C LEU A 69 11.41 17.81 -6.58
N ILE A 70 10.13 17.86 -6.95
CA ILE A 70 9.04 18.20 -6.04
C ILE A 70 8.22 16.94 -5.79
N PHE A 71 7.91 16.65 -4.52
CA PHE A 71 7.16 15.47 -4.12
C PHE A 71 5.85 15.87 -3.44
N LEU A 72 4.71 15.35 -3.91
CA LEU A 72 3.38 15.62 -3.31
C LEU A 72 2.62 14.33 -3.00
N ASP A 73 2.11 14.19 -1.78
CA ASP A 73 1.31 13.02 -1.38
C ASP A 73 -0.18 13.36 -1.33
N GLU A 74 -0.94 12.64 -2.17
CA GLU A 74 -2.38 12.77 -2.40
C GLU A 74 -2.81 14.22 -2.69
N PRO A 75 -2.13 14.96 -3.60
CA PRO A 75 -2.48 16.34 -3.86
C PRO A 75 -3.82 16.49 -4.57
N ALA A 76 -4.49 17.61 -4.33
CA ALA A 76 -5.63 18.04 -5.13
C ALA A 76 -5.17 18.45 -6.55
N VAL A 77 -6.10 18.45 -7.51
CA VAL A 77 -5.78 18.81 -8.91
C VAL A 77 -5.26 20.25 -8.99
N GLU A 78 -5.85 21.15 -8.22
CA GLU A 78 -5.48 22.57 -8.16
C GLU A 78 -4.08 22.77 -7.59
N GLU A 79 -3.59 21.86 -6.75
CA GLU A 79 -2.22 21.90 -6.21
C GLU A 79 -1.22 21.49 -7.29
N ILE A 80 -1.51 20.42 -8.05
CA ILE A 80 -0.69 19.99 -9.19
C ILE A 80 -0.63 21.12 -10.23
N GLU A 81 -1.77 21.71 -10.59
CA GLU A 81 -1.84 22.80 -11.57
C GLU A 81 -1.07 24.04 -11.12
N ARG A 82 -1.13 24.39 -9.83
CA ARG A 82 -0.39 25.53 -9.27
C ARG A 82 1.11 25.34 -9.39
N HIS A 83 1.63 24.15 -9.06
CA HIS A 83 3.06 23.85 -9.21
C HIS A 83 3.50 23.86 -10.67
N LEU A 84 2.67 23.38 -11.60
CA LEU A 84 2.97 23.41 -13.03
C LEU A 84 2.88 24.82 -13.64
N ALA A 85 1.99 25.67 -13.13
CA ALA A 85 1.84 27.05 -13.57
C ALA A 85 2.97 27.96 -13.08
N ASP A 86 3.63 27.60 -11.97
CA ASP A 86 4.79 28.31 -11.43
C ASP A 86 6.10 28.03 -12.20
N ALA A 87 5.98 27.96 -13.53
CA ALA A 87 7.10 27.71 -14.45
C ALA A 87 8.17 28.81 -14.41
N ASN A 88 7.84 30.00 -13.86
CA ASN A 88 8.80 31.08 -13.68
C ASN A 88 9.72 30.87 -12.47
N ALA A 89 9.28 30.12 -11.45
CA ALA A 89 10.13 29.78 -10.30
C ALA A 89 11.09 28.62 -10.63
N HIS A 90 10.60 27.60 -11.36
CA HIS A 90 11.39 26.39 -11.65
C HIS A 90 11.08 25.83 -13.05
N PRO A 91 11.71 26.36 -14.12
CA PRO A 91 11.49 25.89 -15.49
C PRO A 91 11.92 24.43 -15.72
N ASP A 92 12.77 23.90 -14.84
CA ASP A 92 13.30 22.54 -14.85
C ASP A 92 12.85 21.73 -13.62
N ALA A 93 11.63 21.99 -13.10
CA ALA A 93 11.07 21.18 -12.01
C ALA A 93 10.25 19.99 -12.52
N LEU A 94 10.57 18.81 -12.01
CA LEU A 94 9.81 17.57 -12.18
C LEU A 94 9.02 17.27 -10.90
N LEU A 95 7.70 17.31 -11.03
CA LEU A 95 6.77 16.99 -9.95
C LEU A 95 6.46 15.49 -9.95
N ILE A 96 6.76 14.80 -8.86
CA ILE A 96 6.34 13.41 -8.61
C ILE A 96 5.24 13.41 -7.55
N PHE A 97 4.11 12.77 -7.83
CA PHE A 97 2.98 12.81 -6.90
C PHE A 97 2.22 11.51 -6.80
N SER A 98 1.67 11.19 -5.64
CA SER A 98 0.88 9.96 -5.50
C SER A 98 -0.49 10.11 -6.16
N ALA A 99 -0.91 9.07 -6.86
CA ALA A 99 -2.19 9.05 -7.57
C ALA A 99 -2.87 7.67 -7.46
N PRO A 100 -4.22 7.63 -7.53
CA PRO A 100 -4.92 6.37 -7.68
C PRO A 100 -4.59 5.74 -9.05
N PRO A 101 -4.63 4.40 -9.16
CA PRO A 101 -4.45 3.74 -10.45
C PRO A 101 -5.56 4.16 -11.41
N THR A 102 -5.20 4.56 -12.63
CA THR A 102 -6.16 4.93 -13.68
C THR A 102 -6.25 3.83 -14.74
N LYS A 103 -7.39 3.73 -15.44
CA LYS A 103 -7.56 2.71 -16.51
C LYS A 103 -6.69 3.00 -17.75
N ALA A 104 -6.39 4.27 -18.01
CA ALA A 104 -5.58 4.70 -19.14
C ALA A 104 -4.14 4.90 -18.69
N ARG A 105 -3.23 4.03 -19.13
CA ARG A 105 -1.79 4.22 -18.87
C ARG A 105 -1.34 5.53 -19.48
N ARG A 106 -0.80 6.42 -18.64
CA ARG A 106 -0.11 7.61 -19.12
C ARG A 106 1.27 7.21 -19.63
N ALA A 107 1.77 7.92 -20.65
CA ALA A 107 3.10 7.66 -21.20
C ALA A 107 4.22 7.86 -20.15
N TYR A 108 3.94 8.67 -19.12
CA TYR A 108 4.86 8.99 -18.03
C TYR A 108 4.15 8.72 -16.72
N GLU A 109 4.27 7.49 -16.24
CA GLU A 109 3.73 7.00 -14.97
C GLU A 109 4.76 6.06 -14.34
N ILE A 110 4.94 6.18 -13.03
CA ILE A 110 5.75 5.26 -12.22
C ILE A 110 4.79 4.35 -11.46
N SER A 111 4.88 3.05 -11.69
CA SER A 111 4.05 2.05 -11.01
C SER A 111 4.86 1.37 -9.92
N LEU A 112 4.42 1.47 -8.66
CA LEU A 112 5.05 0.74 -7.56
C LEU A 112 4.90 -0.77 -7.74
N ALA A 113 6.01 -1.47 -7.63
CA ALA A 113 6.03 -2.92 -7.67
C ALA A 113 5.64 -3.50 -6.29
N PRO A 114 4.94 -4.65 -6.27
CA PRO A 114 4.73 -5.37 -5.03
C PRO A 114 6.06 -5.89 -4.46
N TRP A 115 6.06 -6.22 -3.17
CA TRP A 115 7.18 -6.88 -2.51
C TRP A 115 7.31 -8.33 -2.98
N GLY A 116 8.49 -8.68 -3.47
CA GLY A 116 8.90 -10.07 -3.69
C GLY A 116 9.64 -10.65 -2.49
N PHE A 117 10.19 -11.85 -2.66
CA PHE A 117 10.91 -12.57 -1.60
C PHE A 117 12.04 -11.74 -0.96
N ASP A 118 12.88 -11.09 -1.77
CA ASP A 118 14.01 -10.29 -1.26
C ASP A 118 13.56 -9.12 -0.39
N ALA A 119 12.40 -8.51 -0.70
CA ALA A 119 11.84 -7.42 0.09
C ALA A 119 11.35 -7.89 1.46
N LEU A 120 10.83 -9.13 1.56
CA LEU A 120 10.48 -9.73 2.85
C LEU A 120 11.73 -9.97 3.71
N ILE A 121 12.80 -10.46 3.09
CA ILE A 121 14.10 -10.66 3.76
C ILE A 121 14.67 -9.32 4.23
N GLU A 122 14.68 -8.31 3.36
CA GLU A 122 15.14 -6.95 3.66
C GLU A 122 14.39 -6.39 4.87
N TYR A 123 13.05 -6.49 4.90
CA TYR A 123 12.24 -6.06 6.03
C TYR A 123 12.57 -6.82 7.32
N LEU A 124 12.58 -8.16 7.26
CA LEU A 124 12.85 -8.98 8.45
C LEU A 124 14.25 -8.77 9.00
N LEU A 125 15.26 -8.56 8.15
CA LEU A 125 16.60 -8.27 8.63
C LEU A 125 16.70 -6.87 9.28
N ALA A 126 15.90 -5.90 8.82
CA ALA A 126 15.86 -4.57 9.40
C ALA A 126 15.10 -4.53 10.74
N GLU A 127 13.89 -5.10 10.81
CA GLU A 127 12.98 -4.95 11.97
C GLU A 127 13.02 -6.15 12.94
N HIS A 128 13.23 -7.36 12.41
CA HIS A 128 13.08 -8.63 13.16
C HIS A 128 14.26 -9.57 12.94
N HIS A 129 15.49 -9.03 12.95
CA HIS A 129 16.70 -9.73 12.52
C HIS A 129 16.83 -11.15 13.11
N HIS A 130 16.53 -11.30 14.39
CA HIS A 130 16.62 -12.57 15.12
C HIS A 130 15.57 -13.63 14.70
N ALA A 131 14.44 -13.20 14.14
CA ALA A 131 13.34 -14.06 13.73
C ALA A 131 13.35 -14.37 12.21
N CYS A 132 14.20 -13.71 11.42
CA CYS A 132 14.17 -13.75 9.96
C CYS A 132 14.12 -15.18 9.38
N GLY A 133 15.05 -16.04 9.79
CA GLY A 133 15.10 -17.43 9.32
C GLY A 133 13.84 -18.23 9.66
N SER A 134 13.39 -18.16 10.91
CA SER A 134 12.20 -18.88 11.39
C SER A 134 10.92 -18.39 10.72
N VAL A 135 10.76 -17.08 10.51
CA VAL A 135 9.58 -16.51 9.85
C VAL A 135 9.52 -16.95 8.39
N ILE A 136 10.63 -16.91 7.66
CA ILE A 136 10.68 -17.33 6.25
C ILE A 136 10.39 -18.82 6.11
N GLU A 137 10.96 -19.65 6.99
CA GLU A 137 10.67 -21.09 7.04
C GLU A 137 9.17 -21.34 7.26
N ARG A 138 8.55 -20.68 8.25
CA ARG A 138 7.13 -20.86 8.57
C ARG A 138 6.19 -20.30 7.50
N LEU A 139 6.56 -19.20 6.83
CA LEU A 139 5.80 -18.71 5.68
C LEU A 139 5.83 -19.70 4.51
N GLY A 140 6.92 -20.45 4.35
CA GLY A 140 7.08 -21.49 3.35
C GLY A 140 6.70 -21.01 1.94
N PRO A 141 5.79 -21.69 1.22
CA PRO A 141 5.36 -21.27 -0.12
C PRO A 141 4.76 -19.85 -0.20
N ALA A 142 4.19 -19.34 0.90
CA ALA A 142 3.60 -17.99 0.90
C ALA A 142 4.65 -16.89 0.75
N ALA A 143 5.90 -17.13 1.17
CA ALA A 143 7.00 -16.18 1.01
C ALA A 143 7.34 -15.89 -0.46
N ARG A 144 7.00 -16.79 -1.39
CA ARG A 144 7.24 -16.62 -2.84
C ARG A 144 6.14 -15.83 -3.56
N ARG A 145 5.06 -15.47 -2.87
CA ARG A 145 3.99 -14.65 -3.45
C ARG A 145 4.44 -13.19 -3.55
N LEU A 146 3.75 -12.43 -4.39
CA LEU A 146 3.89 -10.98 -4.42
C LEU A 146 3.00 -10.37 -3.34
N TRP A 147 3.55 -9.42 -2.59
CA TRP A 147 2.89 -8.82 -1.44
C TRP A 147 2.64 -7.32 -1.62
N SER A 148 1.51 -6.85 -1.10
CA SER A 148 1.39 -5.44 -0.77
C SER A 148 2.29 -5.15 0.43
N PRO A 149 3.11 -4.08 0.42
CA PRO A 149 3.96 -3.70 1.56
C PRO A 149 3.19 -3.66 2.89
N ARG A 150 1.99 -3.08 2.89
CA ARG A 150 1.14 -3.03 4.10
C ARG A 150 0.72 -4.41 4.61
N LEU A 151 0.39 -5.34 3.72
CA LEU A 151 0.02 -6.70 4.15
C LEU A 151 1.25 -7.51 4.58
N ALA A 152 2.38 -7.34 3.89
CA ALA A 152 3.64 -7.98 4.26
C ALA A 152 4.07 -7.57 5.67
N THR A 153 4.17 -6.27 5.95
CA THR A 153 4.55 -5.77 7.28
C THR A 153 3.71 -6.38 8.40
N ILE A 154 2.38 -6.32 8.29
CA ILE A 154 1.47 -6.94 9.27
C ILE A 154 1.76 -8.43 9.46
N VAL A 155 1.89 -9.20 8.37
CA VAL A 155 2.13 -10.65 8.45
C VAL A 155 3.49 -10.95 9.06
N LEU A 156 4.53 -10.23 8.64
CA LEU A 156 5.89 -10.43 9.11
C LEU A 156 6.01 -10.09 10.60
N ASP A 157 5.41 -8.98 11.04
CA ASP A 157 5.38 -8.58 12.45
C ASP A 157 4.64 -9.60 13.31
N ARG A 158 3.50 -10.11 12.82
CA ARG A 158 2.71 -11.14 13.50
C ARG A 158 3.46 -12.45 13.61
N PHE A 159 4.09 -12.91 12.53
CA PHE A 159 4.89 -14.13 12.53
C PHE A 159 6.12 -13.97 13.44
N ALA A 160 6.79 -12.82 13.44
CA ALA A 160 7.92 -12.55 14.33
C ALA A 160 7.50 -12.56 15.82
N SER A 161 6.31 -12.00 16.12
CA SER A 161 5.79 -11.91 17.49
C SER A 161 5.12 -13.19 18.00
N ASN A 162 4.67 -14.08 17.10
CA ASN A 162 3.99 -15.33 17.44
C ASN A 162 4.76 -16.53 16.85
N PRO A 163 5.56 -17.26 17.65
CA PRO A 163 6.30 -18.45 17.21
C PRO A 163 5.41 -19.58 16.66
N GLU A 164 4.16 -19.65 17.10
CA GLU A 164 3.19 -20.68 16.69
C GLU A 164 2.42 -20.30 15.41
N ALA A 165 2.67 -19.11 14.85
CA ALA A 165 2.03 -18.68 13.61
C ALA A 165 2.49 -19.55 12.42
N HIS A 166 1.53 -20.20 11.76
CA HIS A 166 1.76 -21.05 10.57
C HIS A 166 0.85 -20.72 9.39
N ASP A 167 -0.21 -19.94 9.59
CA ASP A 167 -1.16 -19.59 8.53
C ASP A 167 -1.32 -18.07 8.42
N VAL A 168 -0.97 -17.56 7.24
CA VAL A 168 -1.05 -16.13 6.89
C VAL A 168 -2.46 -15.59 7.06
N ILE A 169 -3.46 -16.37 6.65
CA ILE A 169 -4.85 -15.93 6.63
C ILE A 169 -5.39 -15.80 8.05
N THR A 170 -5.08 -16.76 8.91
CA THR A 170 -5.41 -16.76 10.33
C THR A 170 -4.78 -15.56 11.03
N GLU A 171 -3.48 -15.28 10.78
CA GLU A 171 -2.80 -14.14 11.40
C GLU A 171 -3.33 -12.78 10.91
N LEU A 172 -3.64 -12.65 9.62
CA LEU A 172 -4.28 -11.44 9.08
C LEU A 172 -5.67 -11.23 9.66
N THR A 173 -6.47 -12.29 9.76
CA THR A 173 -7.83 -12.23 10.32
C THR A 173 -7.77 -11.86 11.80
N ALA A 174 -6.86 -12.47 12.56
CA ALA A 174 -6.64 -12.14 13.97
C ALA A 174 -6.18 -10.69 14.16
N HIS A 175 -5.32 -10.17 13.27
CA HIS A 175 -4.92 -8.76 13.30
C HIS A 175 -6.12 -7.83 13.07
N VAL A 176 -6.96 -8.11 12.08
CA VAL A 176 -8.17 -7.33 11.83
C VAL A 176 -9.11 -7.41 13.04
N ASP A 177 -9.43 -8.61 13.53
CA ASP A 177 -10.37 -8.81 14.64
C ASP A 177 -9.90 -8.17 15.95
N ALA A 178 -8.59 -8.07 16.19
CA ALA A 178 -8.01 -7.41 17.35
C ALA A 178 -8.09 -5.87 17.27
N ALA A 179 -8.17 -5.32 16.06
CA ALA A 179 -8.30 -3.88 15.83
C ALA A 179 -9.76 -3.41 15.83
N LEU A 180 -10.73 -4.33 15.91
CA LEU A 180 -12.16 -4.03 15.94
C LEU A 180 -12.69 -3.95 17.38
N PRO A 181 -13.60 -3.01 17.69
CA PRO A 181 -13.99 -2.69 19.06
C PRO A 181 -14.73 -3.83 19.78
N ASP A 182 -15.60 -4.56 19.07
CA ASP A 182 -16.40 -5.61 19.68
C ASP A 182 -16.84 -6.71 18.68
N ALA A 183 -17.50 -7.74 19.22
CA ALA A 183 -17.97 -8.89 18.46
C ALA A 183 -19.06 -8.57 17.44
N TRP A 184 -19.91 -7.58 17.72
CA TRP A 184 -20.93 -7.16 16.78
C TRP A 184 -20.28 -6.50 15.55
N PHE A 185 -19.32 -5.61 15.79
CA PHE A 185 -18.59 -4.92 14.74
C PHE A 185 -17.75 -5.88 13.89
N ARG A 186 -17.15 -6.89 14.52
CA ARG A 186 -16.50 -8.01 13.82
C ARG A 186 -17.43 -8.72 12.84
N GLN A 187 -18.71 -8.90 13.17
CA GLN A 187 -19.68 -9.45 12.23
C GLN A 187 -20.08 -8.45 11.14
N ALA A 188 -20.27 -7.17 11.50
CA ALA A 188 -20.57 -6.12 10.53
C ALA A 188 -19.48 -6.03 9.45
N VAL A 189 -18.20 -6.07 9.83
CA VAL A 189 -17.07 -6.07 8.89
C VAL A 189 -17.06 -7.30 7.98
N ARG A 190 -17.39 -8.49 8.51
CA ARG A 190 -17.49 -9.72 7.70
C ARG A 190 -18.61 -9.63 6.65
N VAL A 191 -19.77 -9.09 7.02
CA VAL A 191 -20.87 -8.79 6.08
C VAL A 191 -20.42 -7.77 5.03
N TYR A 192 -19.74 -6.71 5.45
CA TYR A 192 -19.22 -5.69 4.55
C TYR A 192 -18.25 -6.27 3.52
N CYS A 193 -17.28 -7.10 3.94
CA CYS A 193 -16.35 -7.79 3.04
C CYS A 193 -17.08 -8.71 2.04
N LEU A 194 -18.10 -9.45 2.49
CA LEU A 194 -18.93 -10.27 1.61
C LEU A 194 -19.63 -9.41 0.55
N THR A 195 -20.24 -8.28 0.95
CA THR A 195 -20.89 -7.36 -0.01
C THR A 195 -19.90 -6.78 -1.01
N LEU A 196 -18.71 -6.36 -0.58
CA LEU A 196 -17.68 -5.84 -1.49
C LEU A 196 -17.28 -6.86 -2.57
N LEU A 197 -17.18 -8.14 -2.20
CA LEU A 197 -16.86 -9.21 -3.15
C LEU A 197 -17.99 -9.48 -4.15
N LEU A 198 -19.24 -9.30 -3.74
CA LEU A 198 -20.42 -9.50 -4.57
C LEU A 198 -20.70 -8.35 -5.56
N LYS A 199 -19.92 -7.26 -5.51
CA LYS A 199 -19.92 -6.14 -6.48
C LYS A 199 -21.32 -5.66 -6.90
N GLY A 200 -22.20 -5.42 -5.93
CA GLY A 200 -23.46 -4.69 -6.14
C GLY A 200 -24.74 -5.52 -6.27
N SER A 201 -24.73 -6.82 -5.93
CA SER A 201 -25.99 -7.59 -5.83
C SER A 201 -26.77 -7.33 -4.53
N VAL A 202 -26.12 -6.74 -3.52
CA VAL A 202 -26.72 -6.41 -2.22
C VAL A 202 -26.48 -4.93 -1.94
N SER A 203 -27.56 -4.14 -1.92
CA SER A 203 -27.50 -2.77 -1.39
C SER A 203 -27.32 -2.87 0.11
N LEU A 204 -26.18 -2.42 0.62
CA LEU A 204 -26.08 -2.10 2.04
C LEU A 204 -26.75 -0.74 2.26
N ASP A 205 -27.28 -0.54 3.46
CA ASP A 205 -27.72 0.78 3.91
C ASP A 205 -26.49 1.71 3.95
N ASP A 206 -26.60 2.91 3.36
CA ASP A 206 -25.54 3.92 3.39
C ASP A 206 -25.15 4.26 4.84
N VAL A 207 -26.10 4.21 5.77
CA VAL A 207 -25.87 4.40 7.21
C VAL A 207 -24.94 3.31 7.77
N PHE A 208 -25.15 2.05 7.36
CA PHE A 208 -24.31 0.94 7.77
C PHE A 208 -22.88 1.10 7.23
N LEU A 209 -22.73 1.52 5.98
CA LEU A 209 -21.42 1.78 5.38
C LEU A 209 -20.68 2.92 6.08
N GLN A 210 -21.39 4.02 6.38
CA GLN A 210 -20.83 5.15 7.12
C GLN A 210 -20.39 4.74 8.53
N GLN A 211 -21.19 3.93 9.22
CA GLN A 211 -20.85 3.43 10.56
C GLN A 211 -19.62 2.52 10.52
N VAL A 212 -19.57 1.55 9.59
CA VAL A 212 -18.40 0.69 9.42
C VAL A 212 -17.16 1.53 9.10
N HIS A 213 -17.29 2.57 8.27
CA HIS A 213 -16.17 3.46 7.97
C HIS A 213 -15.72 4.24 9.21
N ALA A 214 -16.64 4.87 9.95
CA ALA A 214 -16.32 5.66 11.13
C ALA A 214 -15.59 4.82 12.20
N GLU A 215 -16.06 3.61 12.45
CA GLU A 215 -15.59 2.76 13.55
C GLU A 215 -14.37 1.88 13.20
N CYS A 216 -14.12 1.56 11.92
CA CYS A 216 -12.93 0.78 11.53
C CYS A 216 -11.60 1.54 11.74
N GLY A 217 -11.66 2.87 11.89
CA GLY A 217 -10.49 3.74 11.89
C GLY A 217 -9.64 3.65 10.61
N ASP A 218 -8.55 4.41 10.57
CA ASP A 218 -7.65 4.48 9.40
C ASP A 218 -6.70 3.27 9.29
N VAL A 219 -6.63 2.46 10.35
CA VAL A 219 -5.80 1.26 10.40
C VAL A 219 -6.48 0.08 9.71
N VAL A 220 -7.77 -0.19 9.98
CA VAL A 220 -8.45 -1.36 9.41
C VAL A 220 -9.08 -1.06 8.07
N ARG A 221 -9.64 0.14 7.88
CA ARG A 221 -10.40 0.49 6.68
C ARG A 221 -9.65 0.22 5.36
N PRO A 222 -8.35 0.56 5.22
CA PRO A 222 -7.61 0.26 3.99
C PRO A 222 -7.39 -1.25 3.79
N LEU A 223 -7.24 -2.04 4.86
CA LEU A 223 -7.05 -3.50 4.79
C LEU A 223 -8.28 -4.19 4.21
N LEU A 224 -9.48 -3.72 4.56
CA LEU A 224 -10.74 -4.25 4.06
C LEU A 224 -10.94 -4.05 2.55
N ARG A 225 -10.07 -3.29 1.87
CA ARG A 225 -10.08 -3.13 0.40
C ARG A 225 -9.26 -4.21 -0.31
N HIS A 226 -8.51 -5.04 0.42
CA HIS A 226 -7.68 -6.08 -0.15
C HIS A 226 -8.43 -7.42 -0.25
N PRO A 227 -8.48 -8.06 -1.44
CA PRO A 227 -9.13 -9.36 -1.60
C PRO A 227 -8.62 -10.45 -0.66
N THR A 228 -7.31 -10.44 -0.35
CA THR A 228 -6.67 -11.38 0.59
C THR A 228 -7.26 -11.29 2.00
N VAL A 229 -7.77 -10.12 2.40
CA VAL A 229 -8.44 -9.89 3.69
C VAL A 229 -9.95 -10.10 3.56
N GLN A 230 -10.56 -9.65 2.46
CA GLN A 230 -12.00 -9.77 2.23
C GLN A 230 -12.47 -11.22 2.16
N LEU A 231 -11.77 -12.06 1.41
CA LEU A 231 -12.15 -13.46 1.17
C LEU A 231 -12.31 -14.28 2.45
N PRO A 232 -11.34 -14.34 3.37
CA PRO A 232 -11.50 -15.11 4.60
C PRO A 232 -12.59 -14.55 5.52
N LEU A 233 -12.68 -13.23 5.68
CA LEU A 233 -13.74 -12.61 6.48
C LEU A 233 -15.15 -12.89 5.92
N ALA A 234 -15.28 -12.88 4.59
CA ALA A 234 -16.52 -13.25 3.92
C ALA A 234 -16.82 -14.75 4.06
N ALA A 235 -15.81 -15.61 3.97
CA ALA A 235 -15.95 -17.05 4.16
C ALA A 235 -16.44 -17.38 5.57
N ASP A 236 -15.88 -16.73 6.60
CA ASP A 236 -16.36 -16.84 7.99
C ASP A 236 -17.85 -16.49 8.11
N ARG A 237 -18.31 -15.43 7.42
CA ARG A 237 -19.73 -15.04 7.43
C ARG A 237 -20.63 -16.11 6.84
N ILE A 238 -20.21 -16.71 5.72
CA ILE A 238 -20.95 -17.78 5.05
C ILE A 238 -21.01 -19.01 5.95
N ALA A 239 -19.86 -19.44 6.49
CA ALA A 239 -19.77 -20.58 7.39
C ALA A 239 -20.69 -20.42 8.61
N TRP A 240 -20.69 -19.22 9.23
CA TRP A 240 -21.59 -18.91 10.34
C TRP A 240 -23.07 -19.06 9.95
N THR A 241 -23.48 -18.53 8.78
CA THR A 241 -24.87 -18.66 8.30
C THR A 241 -25.30 -20.11 8.13
N LEU A 242 -24.40 -20.96 7.65
CA LEU A 242 -24.71 -22.37 7.40
C LEU A 242 -24.77 -23.21 8.69
N SER A 243 -24.22 -22.69 9.79
CA SER A 243 -24.19 -23.37 11.09
C SER A 243 -25.39 -23.08 11.99
N THR A 244 -26.18 -22.05 11.65
CA THR A 244 -27.36 -21.58 12.39
C THR A 244 -28.66 -21.95 11.68
#